data_AF-A0A1V0PF57-F1
#
_entry.id   AF-A0A1V0PF57-F1
#
_cell.length_a   1.000
_cell.length_b   1.000
_cell.length_c   1.000
_cell.angle_alpha   90.00
_cell.angle_beta   90.00
_cell.angle_gamma   90.00
#
_symmetry.space_group_name_H-M   'P 1'
#
loop_
_entity.id
_entity.type
_entity.pdbx_description
1 polymer ?
#
loop_
_entity_poly.entity_id
_entity_poly.type
_entity_poly.pdbx_seq_one_letter_code
_entity_poly.pdbx_strand_id
1 'polypeptide(L)' 'MEGIFIEKKMVSAEEISKFYAITKKTAQNRISEMKNNPIFMTGDFFRMNGRVWFPAFDEFIKQRDELKYK' A
#
# COMPACT_ATOMS: atom_id res chain seq x y z
N MET A 1 -1.31 22.35 8.59
CA MET A 1 -0.75 21.34 7.66
C MET A 1 -1.92 20.47 7.26
N GLU A 2 -2.42 20.60 6.03
CA GLU A 2 -3.43 19.68 5.53
C GLU A 2 -2.78 18.30 5.43
N GLY A 3 -3.15 17.41 6.35
CA GLY A 3 -2.68 16.03 6.34
C GLY A 3 -3.16 15.36 5.05
N ILE A 4 -2.29 14.56 4.44
CA ILE A 4 -2.64 13.74 3.28
C ILE A 4 -3.81 12.83 3.69
N PHE A 5 -4.98 13.00 3.06
CA PHE A 5 -6.16 12.20 3.35
C PHE A 5 -6.07 10.85 2.61
N ILE A 6 -6.06 9.76 3.37
CA ILE A 6 -6.11 8.41 2.82
C ILE A 6 -7.56 7.95 2.76
N GLU A 7 -8.10 7.90 1.54
CA GLU A 7 -9.45 7.40 1.31
C GLU A 7 -9.58 5.93 1.75
N LYS A 8 -10.67 5.62 2.47
CA LYS A 8 -11.02 4.25 2.87
C LYS A 8 -11.63 3.49 1.70
N LYS A 9 -10.79 3.10 0.72
CA LYS A 9 -11.21 2.35 -0.46
C LYS A 9 -10.20 1.30 -0.88
N MET A 10 -10.65 0.39 -1.73
CA MET A 10 -9.77 -0.52 -2.47
C MET A 10 -9.12 0.23 -3.62
N VAL A 11 -7.80 0.23 -3.67
CA VAL A 11 -7.00 0.87 -4.71
C VAL A 11 -6.21 -0.16 -5.51
N SER A 12 -6.09 0.09 -6.80
CA SER A 12 -5.23 -0.67 -7.70
C SER A 12 -3.79 -0.18 -7.66
N ALA A 13 -2.87 -0.98 -8.18
CA ALA A 13 -1.48 -0.55 -8.39
C ALA A 13 -1.37 0.73 -9.23
N GLU A 14 -2.32 0.99 -10.12
CA GLU A 14 -2.33 2.21 -10.93
C GLU A 14 -2.68 3.45 -10.10
N GLU A 15 -3.72 3.36 -9.27
CA GLU A 15 -4.08 4.44 -8.34
C GLU A 15 -2.96 4.72 -7.35
N ILE A 16 -2.33 3.68 -6.79
CA ILE A 16 -1.17 3.78 -5.92
C ILE A 16 0.00 4.46 -6.64
N SER A 17 0.26 4.08 -7.89
CA SER A 17 1.37 4.64 -8.67
C SER A 17 1.21 6.16 -8.87
N LYS A 18 -0.01 6.62 -9.12
CA LYS A 18 -0.34 8.03 -9.28
C LYS A 18 -0.23 8.78 -7.94
N PHE A 19 -0.78 8.20 -6.87
CA PHE A 19 -0.80 8.82 -5.54
C PHE A 19 0.60 9.02 -4.95
N TYR A 20 1.45 8.00 -5.01
CA TYR A 20 2.82 8.06 -4.46
C TYR A 20 3.86 8.56 -5.46
N ALA A 21 3.45 8.98 -6.66
CA ALA A 21 4.34 9.37 -7.75
C ALA A 21 5.45 8.32 -8.04
N ILE A 22 5.07 7.04 -8.08
CA ILE A 22 5.97 5.91 -8.37
C ILE A 22 5.54 5.19 -9.64
N THR A 23 6.38 4.31 -10.18
CA THR A 23 5.98 3.48 -11.33
C THR A 23 4.95 2.44 -10.93
N LYS A 24 4.07 2.04 -11.86
CA LYS A 24 3.10 0.94 -11.67
C LYS A 24 3.79 -0.36 -11.26
N LYS A 25 4.97 -0.67 -11.82
CA LYS A 25 5.77 -1.85 -11.45
C LYS A 25 6.22 -1.78 -9.99
N THR A 26 6.69 -0.61 -9.54
CA THR A 26 7.06 -0.40 -8.13
C THR A 26 5.84 -0.56 -7.21
N ALA A 27 4.68 -0.03 -7.59
CA ALA A 27 3.45 -0.20 -6.84
C ALA A 27 3.05 -1.69 -6.74
N GLN A 28 3.10 -2.44 -7.85
CA GLN A 28 2.85 -3.89 -7.85
C GLN A 28 3.82 -4.64 -6.94
N ASN A 29 5.11 -4.34 -7.01
CA ASN A 29 6.11 -4.96 -6.13
C ASN A 29 5.80 -4.70 -4.66
N ARG A 30 5.48 -3.45 -4.30
CA ARG A 30 5.10 -3.09 -2.91
C ARG A 30 3.83 -3.80 -2.44
N ILE A 31 2.83 -3.96 -3.31
CA ILE A 31 1.62 -4.75 -2.99
C ILE A 31 2.00 -6.21 -2.73
N SER A 32 2.87 -6.80 -3.56
CA SER A 32 3.38 -8.15 -3.36
C SER A 32 4.19 -8.30 -2.08
N GLU A 33 5.03 -7.31 -1.73
CA GLU A 33 5.75 -7.25 -0.45
C GLU A 33 4.77 -7.24 0.74
N MET A 34 3.73 -6.40 0.67
CA MET A 34 2.69 -6.33 1.71
C MET A 34 1.94 -7.65 1.85
N LYS A 35 1.63 -8.35 0.75
CA LYS A 35 1.00 -9.69 0.77
C LYS A 35 1.83 -10.74 1.50
N ASN A 36 3.16 -10.61 1.46
CA ASN A 36 4.07 -11.53 2.13
C ASN A 36 4.28 -11.17 3.60
N ASN A 37 3.75 -10.04 4.08
CA ASN A 37 3.88 -9.62 5.46
C ASN A 37 2.70 -10.19 6.29
N PRO A 38 2.97 -11.07 7.28
CA PRO A 38 1.92 -11.70 8.09
C PRO A 38 0.99 -10.72 8.80
N ILE A 39 1.49 -9.53 9.16
CA ILE A 39 0.72 -8.48 9.85
C ILE A 39 -0.46 -8.01 9.00
N PHE A 40 -0.26 -7.93 7.67
CA PHE A 40 -1.26 -7.44 6.73
C PHE A 40 -2.05 -8.56 6.05
N MET A 41 -1.75 -9.82 6.34
CA MET A 41 -2.45 -10.97 5.76
C MET A 41 -3.74 -11.37 6.50
N THR A 42 -3.99 -10.81 7.69
CA THR A 42 -5.03 -11.27 8.62
C THR A 42 -6.42 -10.66 8.38
N GLY A 43 -6.64 -9.91 7.29
CA GLY A 43 -7.92 -9.26 7.00
C GLY A 43 -8.28 -9.12 5.51
N ASP A 44 -9.40 -8.46 5.23
CA ASP A 44 -9.93 -8.15 3.88
C ASP A 44 -9.08 -7.14 3.09
N PHE A 45 -7.79 -7.02 3.38
CA PHE A 45 -6.91 -5.99 2.82
C PHE A 45 -6.53 -6.23 1.35
N PHE A 46 -6.78 -7.42 0.81
CA PHE A 46 -6.46 -7.75 -0.58
C PHE A 46 -7.64 -8.32 -1.32
N ARG A 47 -7.72 -8.00 -2.61
CA ARG A 47 -8.66 -8.63 -3.56
C ARG A 47 -7.89 -9.42 -4.61
N MET A 48 -8.52 -10.48 -5.14
CA MET A 48 -7.92 -11.34 -6.17
C MET A 48 -7.49 -10.59 -7.43
N ASN A 49 -8.11 -9.44 -7.73
CA ASN A 49 -7.75 -8.58 -8.86
C ASN A 49 -6.51 -7.69 -8.63
N GLY A 50 -5.77 -7.89 -7.54
CA GLY A 50 -4.56 -7.12 -7.24
C GLY A 50 -4.83 -5.73 -6.64
N ARG A 51 -6.07 -5.45 -6.22
CA ARG A 51 -6.38 -4.28 -5.39
C ARG A 51 -6.08 -4.53 -3.93
N VAL A 52 -5.71 -3.47 -3.23
CA VAL A 52 -5.37 -3.47 -1.81
C VAL A 52 -6.15 -2.38 -1.09
N TRP A 53 -6.44 -2.60 0.19
CA TRP A 53 -7.06 -1.62 1.06
C TRP A 53 -6.09 -0.46 1.31
N PHE A 54 -6.48 0.74 0.89
CA PHE A 54 -5.55 1.87 0.83
C PHE A 54 -4.98 2.29 2.21
N PRO A 55 -5.79 2.37 3.29
CA PRO A 55 -5.26 2.63 4.63
C PRO A 55 -4.20 1.61 5.09
N ALA A 56 -4.44 0.32 4.86
CA ALA A 56 -3.48 -0.72 5.24
C ALA A 56 -2.20 -0.64 4.39
N PHE A 57 -2.32 -0.27 3.12
CA PHE A 57 -1.17 -0.06 2.26
C PHE A 57 -0.33 1.16 2.70
N ASP A 58 -0.97 2.28 3.07
CA ASP A 58 -0.28 3.46 3.60
C ASP A 58 0.48 3.15 4.89
N GLU A 59 -0.14 2.41 5.83
CA GLU A 59 0.53 1.94 7.04
C GLU A 59 1.73 1.04 6.73
N PHE A 60 1.60 0.12 5.77
CA PHE A 60 2.71 -0.71 5.30
C PHE A 60 3.89 0.13 4.77
N ILE A 61 3.61 1.16 3.97
CA ILE A 61 4.65 2.05 3.44
C ILE A 61 5.33 2.83 4.56
N LYS A 62 4.58 3.36 5.53
CA LYS A 62 5.15 4.05 6.69
C LYS A 62 6.07 3.16 7.50
N GLN A 63 5.65 1.93 7.82
CA GLN A 63 6.49 0.96 8.54
C GLN A 63 7.76 0.60 7.74
N ARG A 64 7.63 0.44 6.42
CA ARG A 64 8.76 0.14 5.53
C ARG A 64 9.78 1.29 5.51
N ASP A 65 9.32 2.53 5.44
CA ASP A 65 10.19 3.69 5.41
C ASP A 65 10.84 3.92 6.79
N GLU A 66 10.12 3.71 7.90
CA GLU A 66 10.70 3.75 9.26
C GLU A 66 11.83 2.72 9.46
N LEU A 67 11.70 1.52 8.88
CA LEU A 67 12.77 0.51 8.91
C LEU A 67 13.99 0.88 8.07
N LYS A 68 13.83 1.72 7.04
CA LYS A 68 14.93 2.13 6.15
C LYS A 68 15.83 3.21 6.77
N TYR A 69 15.33 3.94 7.77
CA TYR A 69 16.04 5.02 8.45
C TYR A 69 16.51 4.64 9.87
N LYS A 70 16.49 3.35 10.21
CA LYS A 70 17.18 2.77 11.37
C LYS A 70 18.50 2.14 10.94
#